data_AF-A0AAJ2TV71-F1
#
_entry.id   AF-A0AAJ2TV71-F1
#
_cell.length_a   1.000
_cell.length_b   1.000
_cell.length_c   1.000
_cell.angle_alpha   90.00
_cell.angle_beta   90.00
_cell.angle_gamma   90.00
#
_symmetry.space_group_name_H-M   'P 1'
#
loop_
_entity.id
_entity.type
_entity.pdbx_description
1 polymer ?
#
loop_
_entity_poly.entity_id
_entity_poly.type
_entity_poly.pdbx_seq_one_letter_code
_entity_poly.pdbx_strand_id
1 'polypeptide(L)'
;MKRGTIVALAIAGVLVVGVGGAAAVSLSGGGDPAAVETASSADEAVQSSAEPTEEPGASEEPDADQASGGVADDQADDASATPAGSYVEYSEDALAAAEGTRVLFFHATWCPQCRALDEDIVAAGVPDGITVLKVDYDTHQDLRQAYDVRQQTTVVALDDSGAAVASFVPYDDPSLDTALAGLGLG
;
A
#
# COMPACT_ATOMS: atom_id res chain seq x y z
N MET A 1 33.85 33.12 7.11
CA MET A 1 33.00 32.92 8.31
C MET A 1 31.64 33.57 8.05
N LYS A 2 30.59 32.78 7.81
CA LYS A 2 29.23 33.29 7.50
C LYS A 2 28.32 33.01 8.69
N ARG A 3 27.67 34.07 9.18
CA ARG A 3 26.93 34.16 10.44
C ARG A 3 25.62 33.39 10.34
N GLY A 4 25.34 32.57 11.35
CA GLY A 4 24.15 31.73 11.44
C GLY A 4 22.87 32.52 11.73
N THR A 5 21.77 31.99 11.21
CA THR A 5 20.41 32.46 11.48
C THR A 5 19.75 31.43 12.39
N ILE A 6 19.46 31.84 13.63
CA ILE A 6 18.68 31.07 14.60
C ILE A 6 17.23 31.52 14.42
N VAL A 7 16.36 30.63 13.94
CA VAL A 7 14.92 30.87 13.87
C VAL A 7 14.30 30.40 15.19
N ALA A 8 13.85 31.36 16.00
CA ALA A 8 13.15 31.09 17.25
C ALA A 8 11.70 30.66 16.96
N LEU A 9 11.35 29.42 17.33
CA LEU A 9 10.00 28.90 17.30
C LEU A 9 9.25 29.38 18.55
N ALA A 10 8.24 30.23 18.39
CA ALA A 10 7.32 30.59 19.48
C ALA A 10 6.07 29.71 19.38
N ILE A 11 5.99 28.68 20.23
CA ILE A 11 4.80 27.84 20.37
C ILE A 11 3.89 28.50 21.40
N ALA A 12 2.85 29.19 20.93
CA ALA A 12 1.77 29.67 21.79
C ALA A 12 0.79 28.51 22.05
N GLY A 13 0.95 27.84 23.18
CA GLY A 13 -0.04 26.91 23.69
C GLY A 13 -1.29 27.66 24.17
N VAL A 14 -2.45 27.29 23.63
CA VAL A 14 -3.74 27.68 24.20
C VAL A 14 -4.43 26.43 24.72
N LEU A 15 -4.45 26.36 26.05
CA LEU A 15 -5.09 25.39 26.90
C LEU A 15 -6.54 25.85 27.08
N VAL A 16 -7.54 25.07 26.63
CA VAL A 16 -8.94 25.33 27.00
C VAL A 16 -9.50 24.13 27.75
N VAL A 17 -9.94 24.47 28.95
CA VAL A 17 -10.41 23.70 30.08
C VAL A 17 -11.74 22.99 29.78
N GLY A 18 -11.85 21.74 30.23
CA GLY A 18 -13.09 20.97 30.19
C GLY A 18 -14.13 21.45 31.20
N VAL A 19 -15.40 21.36 30.79
CA VAL A 19 -16.62 21.36 31.61
C VAL A 19 -17.46 20.24 30.98
N GLY A 20 -17.73 19.10 31.60
CA GLY A 20 -18.51 18.97 32.83
C GLY A 20 -19.99 18.84 32.46
N GLY A 21 -20.51 17.62 32.32
CA GLY A 21 -21.92 17.39 31.96
C GLY A 21 -22.35 15.94 32.09
N ALA A 22 -22.52 15.46 33.32
CA ALA A 22 -23.30 14.27 33.62
C ALA A 22 -24.79 14.64 33.62
N ALA A 23 -25.61 13.95 32.83
CA ALA A 23 -27.06 13.95 32.98
C ALA A 23 -27.55 12.49 32.95
N ALA A 24 -28.03 12.04 34.10
CA ALA A 24 -28.61 10.73 34.32
C ALA A 24 -30.14 10.77 34.11
N VAL A 25 -30.66 9.66 33.59
CA VAL A 25 -31.99 9.05 33.82
C VAL A 25 -33.25 9.84 33.43
N SER A 26 -34.00 9.25 32.50
CA SER A 26 -35.45 9.09 32.66
C SER A 26 -35.94 7.81 31.96
N LEU A 27 -36.55 6.92 32.74
CA LEU A 27 -37.31 5.76 32.29
C LEU A 27 -38.68 6.20 31.75
N SER A 28 -39.17 5.56 30.68
CA SER A 28 -40.52 4.98 30.54
C SER A 28 -40.86 4.78 29.07
N GLY A 29 -41.16 3.54 28.67
CA GLY A 29 -41.70 3.22 27.35
C GLY A 29 -41.61 1.74 27.04
N GLY A 30 -42.51 0.95 27.63
CA GLY A 30 -42.70 -0.47 27.29
C GLY A 30 -43.29 -0.64 25.89
N GLY A 31 -42.78 -1.64 25.18
CA GLY A 31 -43.27 -2.10 23.88
C GLY A 31 -42.61 -3.44 23.58
N ASP A 32 -43.40 -4.50 23.72
CA ASP A 32 -43.09 -5.92 23.67
C ASP A 32 -42.30 -6.39 22.43
N PRO A 33 -41.19 -7.15 22.57
CA PRO A 33 -40.74 -8.02 21.49
C PRO A 33 -41.50 -9.34 21.57
N ALA A 34 -42.45 -9.52 20.66
CA ALA A 34 -43.05 -10.79 20.37
C ALA A 34 -41.96 -11.81 20.00
N ALA A 35 -41.88 -12.87 20.79
CA ALA A 35 -41.17 -14.08 20.46
C ALA A 35 -41.73 -14.66 19.15
N VAL A 36 -40.85 -14.92 18.20
CA VAL A 36 -41.07 -15.97 17.21
C VAL A 36 -39.96 -16.99 17.38
N GLU A 37 -40.30 -18.01 18.16
CA GLU A 37 -39.64 -19.29 18.09
C GLU A 37 -40.04 -19.97 16.78
N THR A 38 -39.06 -20.35 15.99
CA THR A 38 -39.20 -21.47 15.05
C THR A 38 -37.93 -22.29 15.12
N ALA A 39 -38.03 -23.38 15.87
CA ALA A 39 -37.16 -24.54 15.79
C ALA A 39 -37.27 -25.20 14.41
N SER A 40 -36.15 -25.70 13.88
CA SER A 40 -36.16 -26.93 13.07
C SER A 40 -34.83 -27.66 13.20
N SER A 41 -34.95 -28.87 13.73
CA SER A 41 -34.00 -29.99 13.88
C SER A 41 -33.14 -30.24 12.61
N ALA A 42 -31.84 -30.46 12.72
CA ALA A 42 -31.10 -31.71 13.02
C ALA A 42 -30.77 -32.55 11.77
N ASP A 43 -29.68 -33.33 11.89
CA ASP A 43 -29.07 -34.28 10.94
C ASP A 43 -28.16 -33.64 9.86
N GLU A 44 -26.90 -34.03 9.63
CA GLU A 44 -26.19 -35.29 9.89
C GLU A 44 -24.69 -35.07 10.16
N ALA A 45 -24.14 -35.99 10.94
CA ALA A 45 -22.71 -36.20 11.11
C ALA A 45 -22.12 -36.93 9.91
N VAL A 46 -20.99 -36.45 9.38
CA VAL A 46 -20.03 -37.32 8.69
C VAL A 46 -18.61 -36.99 9.13
N GLN A 47 -18.07 -37.89 9.95
CA GLN A 47 -16.64 -38.11 10.09
C GLN A 47 -16.06 -38.51 8.74
N SER A 48 -14.90 -37.96 8.38
CA SER A 48 -13.93 -38.76 7.63
C SER A 48 -12.52 -38.31 7.98
N SER A 49 -11.81 -39.26 8.57
CA SER A 49 -10.41 -39.24 8.94
C SER A 49 -9.61 -39.82 7.77
N ALA A 50 -8.52 -39.16 7.38
CA ALA A 50 -7.34 -39.79 6.78
C ALA A 50 -6.19 -38.76 6.68
N GLU A 51 -5.22 -38.86 7.58
CA GLU A 51 -3.80 -38.65 7.28
C GLU A 51 -3.18 -40.05 7.01
N PRO A 52 -1.88 -40.25 6.67
CA PRO A 52 -0.84 -39.40 6.07
C PRO A 52 -0.14 -40.11 4.87
N THR A 53 0.80 -39.46 4.16
CA THR A 53 1.99 -40.14 3.63
C THR A 53 3.13 -39.16 3.32
N GLU A 54 4.29 -39.44 3.88
CA GLU A 54 5.60 -38.92 3.45
C GLU A 54 5.96 -39.49 2.07
N GLU A 55 6.83 -38.79 1.32
CA GLU A 55 8.19 -39.30 1.06
C GLU A 55 9.13 -38.19 0.50
N PRO A 56 10.45 -38.30 0.76
CA PRO A 56 11.49 -37.31 0.44
C PRO A 56 12.25 -37.61 -0.86
N GLY A 57 12.95 -36.61 -1.39
CA GLY A 57 14.09 -36.76 -2.32
C GLY A 57 14.94 -35.49 -2.24
N ALA A 58 16.14 -35.50 -1.65
CA ALA A 58 17.44 -35.92 -2.22
C ALA A 58 17.74 -35.15 -3.53
N SER A 59 18.47 -34.03 -3.46
CA SER A 59 19.94 -33.92 -3.52
C SER A 59 20.53 -34.32 -4.87
N GLU A 60 21.05 -33.34 -5.61
CA GLU A 60 22.41 -33.34 -6.20
C GLU A 60 22.73 -31.95 -6.80
N GLU A 61 23.80 -31.33 -6.29
CA GLU A 61 24.64 -30.32 -6.99
C GLU A 61 25.66 -31.07 -7.89
N PRO A 62 26.71 -30.48 -8.53
CA PRO A 62 27.08 -29.09 -8.82
C PRO A 62 27.54 -28.91 -10.31
N ASP A 63 28.10 -27.74 -10.67
CA ASP A 63 29.20 -27.49 -11.64
C ASP A 63 29.10 -26.02 -12.09
N ALA A 64 29.89 -25.07 -11.56
CA ALA A 64 31.26 -24.74 -11.96
C ALA A 64 31.43 -24.45 -13.46
N ASP A 65 31.60 -23.19 -13.88
CA ASP A 65 32.92 -22.59 -14.14
C ASP A 65 32.80 -21.22 -14.85
N GLN A 66 33.42 -20.21 -14.23
CA GLN A 66 34.21 -19.08 -14.77
C GLN A 66 33.89 -18.47 -16.15
N ALA A 67 33.87 -17.12 -16.22
CA ALA A 67 35.09 -16.32 -16.43
C ALA A 67 34.77 -14.85 -16.80
N SER A 68 35.36 -13.94 -16.02
CA SER A 68 36.10 -12.74 -16.42
C SER A 68 35.64 -11.86 -17.60
N GLY A 69 35.40 -10.59 -17.29
CA GLY A 69 35.49 -9.44 -18.19
C GLY A 69 34.56 -8.34 -17.69
N GLY A 70 34.98 -7.33 -16.94
CA GLY A 70 36.13 -6.49 -17.22
C GLY A 70 35.77 -5.40 -18.24
N VAL A 71 34.83 -4.52 -17.88
CA VAL A 71 34.81 -3.14 -18.38
C VAL A 71 34.46 -2.22 -17.20
N ALA A 72 35.50 -1.56 -16.69
CA ALA A 72 35.30 -0.27 -16.08
C ALA A 72 34.97 0.67 -17.24
N ASP A 73 33.72 1.10 -17.33
CA ASP A 73 33.38 2.30 -18.09
C ASP A 73 33.13 3.41 -17.08
N ASP A 74 34.16 4.25 -16.98
CA ASP A 74 34.14 5.55 -16.36
C ASP A 74 33.19 6.42 -17.19
N GLN A 75 31.93 6.54 -16.74
CA GLN A 75 31.03 7.55 -17.26
C GLN A 75 30.63 8.51 -16.14
N ALA A 76 31.57 9.39 -15.82
CA ALA A 76 31.29 10.65 -15.16
C ALA A 76 30.90 11.68 -16.24
N ASP A 77 29.64 11.62 -16.68
CA ASP A 77 28.89 12.66 -17.42
C ASP A 77 27.43 12.16 -17.34
N ASP A 78 26.41 12.82 -16.79
CA ASP A 78 26.03 14.22 -16.95
C ASP A 78 24.94 14.52 -15.90
N ALA A 79 24.93 15.73 -15.36
CA ALA A 79 23.90 16.16 -14.44
C ALA A 79 22.57 16.39 -15.19
N SER A 80 21.54 15.65 -14.76
CA SER A 80 20.09 15.79 -15.09
C SER A 80 19.57 14.92 -16.24
N ALA A 81 19.81 13.61 -16.19
CA ALA A 81 18.89 12.65 -16.80
C ALA A 81 17.70 12.42 -15.85
N THR A 82 16.47 12.43 -16.39
CA THR A 82 15.29 11.96 -15.64
C THR A 82 15.51 10.51 -15.24
N PRO A 83 15.28 10.12 -13.97
CA PRO A 83 15.47 8.74 -13.54
C PRO A 83 14.51 7.82 -14.31
N ALA A 84 14.95 6.60 -14.62
CA ALA A 84 14.09 5.64 -15.29
C ALA A 84 12.87 5.27 -14.43
N GLY A 85 11.76 4.94 -15.08
CA GLY A 85 10.56 4.50 -14.39
C GLY A 85 10.76 3.15 -13.70
N SER A 86 10.15 2.95 -12.53
CA SER A 86 10.27 1.68 -11.80
C SER A 86 8.98 1.24 -11.11
N TYR A 87 8.80 -0.08 -11.02
CA TYR A 87 7.71 -0.71 -10.27
C TYR A 87 8.30 -1.73 -9.28
N VAL A 88 8.11 -1.49 -7.99
CA VAL A 88 8.76 -2.27 -6.92
C VAL A 88 7.79 -2.51 -5.76
N GLU A 89 8.07 -3.52 -4.94
CA GLU A 89 7.33 -3.71 -3.68
C GLU A 89 7.63 -2.57 -2.70
N TYR A 90 6.62 -2.20 -1.91
CA TYR A 90 6.79 -1.22 -0.86
C TYR A 90 7.72 -1.71 0.24
N SER A 91 8.67 -0.87 0.60
CA SER A 91 9.40 -0.87 1.86
C SER A 91 9.78 0.57 2.19
N GLU A 92 10.09 0.86 3.45
CA GLU A 92 10.57 2.20 3.84
C GLU A 92 11.85 2.57 3.08
N ASP A 93 12.76 1.62 2.88
CA ASP A 93 13.97 1.79 2.08
C ASP A 93 13.66 2.07 0.60
N ALA A 94 12.72 1.33 0.00
CA ALA A 94 12.31 1.57 -1.39
C ALA A 94 11.66 2.94 -1.55
N LEU A 95 10.82 3.38 -0.61
CA LEU A 95 10.22 4.70 -0.62
C LEU A 95 11.28 5.81 -0.51
N ALA A 96 12.27 5.62 0.37
CA ALA A 96 13.35 6.58 0.55
C ALA A 96 14.31 6.64 -0.65
N ALA A 97 14.54 5.51 -1.32
CA ALA A 97 15.36 5.42 -2.51
C ALA A 97 14.64 5.87 -3.80
N ALA A 98 13.31 5.91 -3.79
CA ALA A 98 12.51 6.29 -4.95
C ALA A 98 12.81 7.72 -5.41
N GLU A 99 13.22 7.82 -6.67
CA GLU A 99 13.50 9.07 -7.35
C GLU A 99 12.27 9.52 -8.17
N GLY A 100 12.17 10.83 -8.40
CA GLY A 100 11.03 11.42 -9.13
C GLY A 100 9.71 11.36 -8.35
N THR A 101 8.61 11.28 -9.09
CA THR A 101 7.26 11.20 -8.53
C THR A 101 7.02 9.82 -7.94
N ARG A 102 6.62 9.76 -6.67
CA ARG A 102 6.35 8.50 -5.97
C ARG A 102 4.85 8.23 -6.00
N VAL A 103 4.48 7.02 -6.40
CA VAL A 103 3.08 6.58 -6.44
C VAL A 103 2.94 5.32 -5.60
N LEU A 104 2.10 5.35 -4.57
CA LEU A 104 1.73 4.16 -3.81
C LEU A 104 0.55 3.48 -4.49
N PHE A 105 0.68 2.19 -4.82
CA PHE A 105 -0.42 1.37 -5.31
C PHE A 105 -0.83 0.38 -4.22
N PHE A 106 -2.00 0.61 -3.62
CA PHE A 106 -2.55 -0.26 -2.58
C PHE A 106 -3.24 -1.48 -3.20
N HIS A 107 -2.51 -2.60 -3.19
CA HIS A 107 -2.83 -3.85 -3.87
C HIS A 107 -3.23 -4.94 -2.87
N ALA A 108 -4.20 -5.78 -3.25
CA ALA A 108 -4.52 -7.02 -2.54
C ALA A 108 -4.60 -8.19 -3.54
N THR A 109 -3.96 -9.32 -3.22
CA THR A 109 -3.84 -10.47 -4.13
C THR A 109 -5.19 -11.12 -4.49
N TRP A 110 -6.18 -11.03 -3.60
CA TRP A 110 -7.53 -11.53 -3.82
C TRP A 110 -8.41 -10.59 -4.65
N CYS A 111 -7.99 -9.33 -4.86
CA CYS A 111 -8.77 -8.35 -5.60
C CYS A 111 -8.53 -8.51 -7.12
N PRO A 112 -9.59 -8.73 -7.93
CA PRO A 112 -9.43 -8.89 -9.38
C PRO A 112 -8.95 -7.62 -10.07
N GLN A 113 -9.44 -6.45 -9.64
CA GLN A 113 -9.02 -5.17 -10.21
C GLN A 113 -7.56 -4.85 -9.87
N CYS A 114 -7.09 -5.24 -8.67
CA CYS A 114 -5.68 -5.10 -8.30
C CYS A 114 -4.78 -5.92 -9.20
N ARG A 115 -5.12 -7.19 -9.44
CA ARG A 115 -4.33 -8.07 -10.32
C ARG A 115 -4.29 -7.56 -11.75
N ALA A 116 -5.42 -7.07 -12.27
CA ALA A 116 -5.49 -6.47 -13.61
C ALA A 116 -4.57 -5.25 -13.73
N LEU A 117 -4.59 -4.34 -12.73
CA LEU A 117 -3.70 -3.18 -12.72
C LEU A 117 -2.23 -3.58 -12.56
N ASP A 118 -1.92 -4.55 -11.69
CA ASP A 118 -0.55 -5.08 -11.51
C ASP A 118 0.02 -5.63 -12.82
N GLU A 119 -0.76 -6.45 -13.53
CA GLU A 119 -0.40 -7.02 -14.84
C GLU A 119 -0.19 -5.91 -15.89
N ASP A 120 -1.06 -4.89 -15.92
CA ASP A 120 -0.94 -3.77 -16.85
C ASP A 120 0.30 -2.91 -16.57
N ILE A 121 0.60 -2.59 -15.30
CA ILE A 121 1.82 -1.84 -14.92
C ILE A 121 3.08 -2.58 -15.40
N VAL A 122 3.13 -3.90 -15.18
CA VAL A 122 4.26 -4.74 -15.61
C VAL A 122 4.37 -4.76 -17.14
N ALA A 123 3.26 -4.85 -17.85
CA ALA A 123 3.23 -4.94 -19.30
C ALA A 123 3.55 -3.61 -20.00
N ALA A 124 2.98 -2.50 -19.51
CA ALA A 124 3.16 -1.17 -20.07
C ALA A 124 4.55 -0.60 -19.72
N GLY A 125 5.05 -0.93 -18.53
CA GLY A 125 6.23 -0.29 -17.96
C GLY A 125 5.91 1.08 -17.37
N VAL A 126 6.58 1.42 -16.28
CA VAL A 126 6.40 2.71 -15.63
C VAL A 126 7.16 3.80 -16.41
N PRO A 127 6.56 4.97 -16.67
CA PRO A 127 7.24 6.09 -17.33
C PRO A 127 8.44 6.62 -16.55
N ASP A 128 9.41 7.19 -17.26
CA ASP A 128 10.55 7.87 -16.65
C ASP A 128 10.10 8.97 -15.67
N GLY A 129 10.81 9.08 -14.55
CA GLY A 129 10.51 10.05 -13.50
C GLY A 129 9.39 9.63 -12.57
N ILE A 130 8.86 8.40 -12.69
CA ILE A 130 7.84 7.86 -11.80
C ILE A 130 8.33 6.55 -11.17
N THR A 131 8.16 6.44 -9.86
CA THR A 131 8.33 5.19 -9.13
C THR A 131 7.00 4.76 -8.55
N VAL A 132 6.50 3.60 -8.96
CA VAL A 132 5.30 2.98 -8.38
C VAL A 132 5.73 1.96 -7.32
N LEU A 133 5.21 2.09 -6.11
CA LEU A 133 5.45 1.17 -4.99
C LEU A 133 4.19 0.37 -4.72
N LYS A 134 4.26 -0.95 -4.86
CA LYS A 134 3.16 -1.87 -4.56
C LYS A 134 3.05 -2.08 -3.04
N VAL A 135 2.01 -1.53 -2.44
CA VAL A 135 1.72 -1.62 -1.02
C VAL A 135 0.70 -2.72 -0.79
N ASP A 136 1.01 -3.69 0.07
CA ASP A 136 0.02 -4.68 0.50
C ASP A 136 -1.07 -4.00 1.36
N TYR A 137 -2.31 -4.02 0.86
CA TYR A 137 -3.46 -3.36 1.48
C TYR A 137 -3.86 -3.99 2.82
N ASP A 138 -3.67 -5.29 3.00
CA ASP A 138 -4.15 -6.03 4.17
C ASP A 138 -3.19 -5.85 5.35
N THR A 139 -1.88 -5.81 5.07
CA THR A 139 -0.85 -5.70 6.11
C THR A 139 -0.48 -4.26 6.47
N HIS A 140 -0.56 -3.30 5.54
CA HIS A 140 -0.15 -1.90 5.77
C HIS A 140 -1.34 -1.00 6.18
N GLN A 141 -1.98 -1.33 7.30
CA GLN A 141 -3.15 -0.60 7.81
C GLN A 141 -2.82 0.82 8.26
N ASP A 142 -1.61 1.02 8.75
CA ASP A 142 -1.04 2.31 9.15
C ASP A 142 -0.90 3.25 7.95
N LEU A 143 -0.32 2.78 6.83
CA LEU A 143 -0.21 3.57 5.59
C LEU A 143 -1.58 3.90 5.02
N ARG A 144 -2.51 2.93 5.05
CA ARG A 144 -3.88 3.19 4.64
C ARG A 144 -4.52 4.30 5.45
N GLN A 145 -4.31 4.29 6.77
CA GLN A 145 -4.84 5.32 7.63
C GLN A 145 -4.15 6.68 7.41
N ALA A 146 -2.84 6.68 7.20
CA ALA A 146 -2.06 7.89 6.94
C ALA A 146 -2.49 8.60 5.65
N TYR A 147 -2.79 7.83 4.59
CA TYR A 147 -3.16 8.35 3.28
C TYR A 147 -4.67 8.29 2.98
N ASP A 148 -5.49 8.03 4.00
CA ASP A 148 -6.95 7.91 3.92
C ASP A 148 -7.48 6.89 2.89
N VAL A 149 -6.73 5.80 2.66
CA VAL A 149 -7.07 4.76 1.69
C VAL A 149 -8.10 3.79 2.26
N ARG A 150 -9.30 3.79 1.66
CA ARG A 150 -10.46 2.99 2.11
C ARG A 150 -10.79 1.80 1.22
N GLN A 151 -10.14 1.67 0.07
CA GLN A 151 -10.39 0.64 -0.92
C GLN A 151 -9.08 0.11 -1.52
N GLN A 152 -9.07 -1.16 -1.91
CA GLN A 152 -7.99 -1.70 -2.75
C GLN A 152 -8.02 -1.03 -4.13
N THR A 153 -6.98 -1.22 -4.94
CA THR A 153 -6.86 -0.57 -6.25
C THR A 153 -6.74 0.95 -6.14
N THR A 154 -6.43 1.50 -4.96
CA THR A 154 -6.18 2.94 -4.81
C THR A 154 -4.73 3.23 -5.14
N VAL A 155 -4.51 4.25 -5.97
CA VAL A 155 -3.20 4.84 -6.21
C VAL A 155 -3.11 6.20 -5.53
N VAL A 156 -1.95 6.53 -4.96
CA VAL A 156 -1.70 7.80 -4.26
C VAL A 156 -0.38 8.38 -4.71
N ALA A 157 -0.40 9.58 -5.29
CA ALA A 157 0.82 10.33 -5.62
C ALA A 157 1.33 11.07 -4.38
N LEU A 158 2.64 11.03 -4.15
CA LEU A 158 3.30 11.72 -3.05
C LEU A 158 4.23 12.83 -3.57
N ASP A 159 4.39 13.88 -2.77
CA ASP A 159 5.43 14.89 -2.98
C ASP A 159 6.79 14.47 -2.38
N ASP A 160 7.79 15.36 -2.52
CA ASP A 160 9.14 15.15 -2.00
C ASP A 160 9.19 14.93 -0.48
N SER A 161 8.23 15.47 0.26
CA SER A 161 8.11 15.34 1.72
C SER A 161 7.40 14.05 2.16
N GLY A 162 6.84 13.29 1.20
CA GLY A 162 6.06 12.08 1.45
C GLY A 162 4.59 12.35 1.77
N ALA A 163 4.10 13.58 1.58
CA ALA A 163 2.69 13.90 1.74
C ALA A 163 1.90 13.55 0.47
N ALA A 164 0.66 13.09 0.63
CA ALA A 164 -0.21 12.80 -0.51
C ALA A 164 -0.66 14.09 -1.19
N VAL A 165 -0.49 14.15 -2.52
CA VAL A 165 -0.93 15.27 -3.37
C VAL A 165 -2.15 14.94 -4.21
N ALA A 166 -2.34 13.66 -4.55
CA ALA A 166 -3.50 13.16 -5.28
C ALA A 166 -3.74 11.70 -4.93
N SER A 167 -5.00 11.26 -5.03
CA SER A 167 -5.38 9.85 -4.89
C SER A 167 -6.49 9.53 -5.87
N PHE A 168 -6.44 8.35 -6.47
CA PHE A 168 -7.41 7.91 -7.47
C PHE A 168 -7.64 6.41 -7.37
N VAL A 169 -8.82 5.94 -7.80
CA VAL A 169 -9.15 4.52 -7.85
C VAL A 169 -9.55 4.16 -9.29
N PRO A 170 -8.63 3.58 -10.09
CA PRO A 170 -8.92 3.07 -11.44
C PRO A 170 -9.74 1.77 -11.36
N TYR A 171 -10.97 1.83 -10.85
CA TYR A 171 -11.81 0.63 -10.64
C TYR A 171 -12.48 0.16 -11.93
N ASP A 172 -13.01 1.07 -12.74
CA ASP A 172 -13.73 0.74 -13.99
C ASP A 172 -12.79 0.37 -15.13
N ASP A 173 -11.57 0.90 -15.11
CA ASP A 173 -10.50 0.64 -16.07
C ASP A 173 -9.16 0.55 -15.32
N PRO A 174 -8.75 -0.66 -14.86
CA PRO A 174 -7.55 -0.88 -14.06
C PRO A 174 -6.29 -0.87 -14.94
N SER A 175 -5.99 0.28 -15.55
CA SER A 175 -4.78 0.49 -16.35
C SER A 175 -3.86 1.56 -15.71
N LEU A 176 -2.56 1.46 -15.99
CA LEU A 176 -1.57 2.44 -15.53
C LEU A 176 -1.85 3.83 -16.12
N ASP A 177 -2.25 3.91 -17.39
CA ASP A 177 -2.62 5.18 -18.03
C ASP A 177 -3.78 5.86 -17.29
N THR A 178 -4.88 5.13 -17.03
CA THR A 178 -6.02 5.65 -16.27
C THR A 178 -5.63 6.02 -14.83
N ALA A 179 -4.77 5.22 -14.19
CA ALA A 179 -4.24 5.52 -12.86
C ALA A 179 -3.47 6.84 -12.83
N LEU A 180 -2.54 7.05 -13.77
CA LEU A 180 -1.72 8.25 -13.85
C LEU A 180 -2.55 9.48 -14.26
N ALA A 181 -3.44 9.35 -15.24
CA ALA A 181 -4.35 10.40 -15.64
C ALA A 181 -5.24 10.87 -14.47
N GLY A 182 -5.77 9.93 -13.68
CA GLY A 182 -6.54 10.23 -12.47
C GLY A 182 -5.73 10.93 -11.36
N LEU A 183 -4.42 10.73 -11.34
CA LEU A 183 -3.48 11.46 -10.46
C LEU A 183 -3.00 12.79 -11.06
N GLY A 184 -3.35 13.11 -12.31
CA GLY A 184 -2.86 14.29 -13.03
C GLY A 184 -1.41 14.16 -13.53
N LEU A 185 -0.95 12.93 -13.76
CA LEU A 185 0.40 12.56 -14.20
C LEU A 185 0.45 11.99 -15.63
N GLY A 186 -0.70 11.89 -16.32
CA GLY A 186 -0.85 11.38 -17.68
C GLY A 186 -1.01 12.46 -18.75
#